data_AF-A0A812ZPJ6-F1
#
_entry.id   AF-A0A812ZPJ6-F1
#
_cell.length_a   1.000
_cell.length_b   1.000
_cell.length_c   1.000
_cell.angle_alpha   90.00
_cell.angle_beta   90.00
_cell.angle_gamma   90.00
#
_symmetry.space_group_name_H-M   'P 1'
#
loop_
_entity.id
_entity.type
_entity.pdbx_description
1 polymer ?
#
loop_
_entity_poly.entity_id
_entity_poly.type
_entity_poly.pdbx_seq_one_letter_code
_entity_poly.pdbx_strand_id
1 'polypeptide(L)'
;MARKGKRDKSICAGAFQPFLLLTGGVILTFVTVLIFLYTALGHELESEFGQFRLSQLRGLRRVQSALGRAASDATPRPSSLGVMSQRPSVIEAGFSTTFSDASAMHAAPEMWPALEGGRAGVVILAHDRPDCLARCLDSLAAQPDLGLVATAVSLDHAPSFRKMEAVVDKYSAKFKIGVWHKPDDASLKVAVAKIAAHFKFAISQSFEVAGFEFAIFVENDLTLAPDFLWYFRLTAPLLLRDPSVWCVSAWNDNGFRELAPDEHRLFRTDYFPGLGWMIRNSTWPMLRDSWPAFPSTGWDHWIRHGSGLKPRDCIAPEAPRTRHVDSKGTNVKAGTPILKLLEKMATSSLPHGQLHDVTYLLREEYETNIRKRLQDGALVRSLDELPSRLPDQASGRYHLIPYVREDFPVLARKLQLYPGQPRGGWRGIIFSRHPQSHALLALIDRRQGEGLLPENELWRADPGNVMTKAQPGQSCEMACNKAGLRCDARQLEFANNCNALKQHFPCENGCGHQVGAEIPCYVHEMTRDTALQCLVTDESAPNCASMHPATTRLCMCTPAKNGIGRRARSMQSFSFGVNPCETKVPFQKTHDSHKQRNYCWHDALCSKLYRNYVRLHSH
;
A
#
# COMPACT_ATOMS: atom_id res chain seq x y z
N MET A 1 60.32 53.02 -2.18
CA MET A 1 61.09 51.79 -1.91
C MET A 1 60.38 50.65 -2.64
N ALA A 2 60.75 50.31 -3.89
CA ALA A 2 61.80 49.32 -4.26
C ALA A 2 61.54 47.94 -3.62
N ARG A 3 61.44 46.78 -4.30
CA ARG A 3 61.79 46.29 -5.66
C ARG A 3 61.09 44.90 -5.80
N LYS A 4 60.53 44.55 -6.97
CA LYS A 4 61.02 43.53 -7.95
C LYS A 4 61.37 42.15 -7.35
N GLY A 5 60.98 41.01 -7.92
CA GLY A 5 60.37 40.79 -9.22
C GLY A 5 60.18 39.31 -9.61
N LYS A 6 59.56 39.16 -10.78
CA LYS A 6 59.36 37.97 -11.62
C LYS A 6 60.65 37.17 -11.89
N ARG A 7 60.48 35.88 -12.22
CA ARG A 7 61.03 35.29 -13.46
C ARG A 7 60.12 34.20 -14.03
N ASP A 8 59.58 34.50 -15.20
CA ASP A 8 59.05 33.61 -16.23
C ASP A 8 60.18 32.81 -16.92
N LYS A 9 59.84 31.65 -17.50
CA LYS A 9 59.80 31.38 -18.97
C LYS A 9 59.62 29.86 -19.22
N SER A 10 58.57 29.39 -19.92
CA SER A 10 58.38 29.32 -21.39
C SER A 10 59.31 28.28 -22.05
N ILE A 11 58.99 27.42 -23.03
CA ILE A 11 57.91 27.23 -24.02
C ILE A 11 58.27 25.92 -24.83
N CYS A 12 57.31 25.41 -25.63
CA CYS A 12 57.36 24.41 -26.74
C CYS A 12 56.72 23.06 -26.37
N ALA A 13 55.48 22.74 -26.77
CA ALA A 13 54.86 22.63 -28.11
C ALA A 13 55.37 21.44 -28.95
N GLY A 14 54.45 20.51 -29.25
CA GLY A 14 54.48 19.76 -30.52
C GLY A 14 54.53 18.23 -30.45
N ALA A 15 53.39 17.62 -30.77
CA ALA A 15 53.24 16.58 -31.81
C ALA A 15 53.66 15.11 -31.55
N PHE A 16 52.64 14.25 -31.73
CA PHE A 16 52.63 12.94 -32.42
C PHE A 16 53.09 11.65 -31.69
N GLN A 17 52.11 10.74 -31.55
CA GLN A 17 52.18 9.27 -31.44
C GLN A 17 53.10 8.64 -32.51
N PRO A 18 53.64 7.40 -32.35
CA PRO A 18 52.86 6.18 -32.00
C PRO A 18 53.60 5.18 -31.06
N PHE A 19 52.87 4.20 -30.51
CA PHE A 19 53.20 2.76 -30.54
C PHE A 19 52.23 1.94 -29.68
N LEU A 20 51.51 1.05 -30.37
CA LEU A 20 50.88 -0.15 -29.84
C LEU A 20 51.95 -1.11 -29.26
N LEU A 21 51.49 -2.10 -28.48
CA LEU A 21 52.19 -3.30 -27.97
C LEU A 21 52.90 -3.13 -26.62
N LEU A 22 52.19 -3.42 -25.52
CA LEU A 22 52.72 -4.15 -24.34
C LEU A 22 51.72 -4.36 -23.17
N THR A 23 50.40 -4.38 -23.41
CA THR A 23 49.41 -4.69 -22.35
C THR A 23 48.50 -5.88 -22.66
N GLY A 24 48.87 -6.71 -23.65
CA GLY A 24 48.17 -7.97 -23.98
C GLY A 24 48.74 -9.23 -23.30
N GLY A 25 49.96 -9.16 -22.75
CA GLY A 25 50.69 -10.33 -22.25
C GLY A 25 50.41 -10.73 -20.80
N VAL A 26 49.85 -9.83 -19.98
CA VAL A 26 49.62 -10.09 -18.54
C VAL A 26 48.20 -10.63 -18.28
N ILE A 27 47.27 -10.39 -19.20
CA ILE A 27 45.87 -10.82 -19.06
C ILE A 27 45.70 -12.28 -19.49
N LEU A 28 46.48 -12.76 -20.47
CA LEU A 28 46.34 -14.13 -20.98
C LEU A 28 46.86 -15.19 -19.99
N THR A 29 47.89 -14.88 -19.20
CA THR A 29 48.45 -15.75 -18.15
C THR A 29 47.55 -15.86 -16.92
N PHE A 30 46.83 -14.80 -16.57
CA PHE A 30 45.87 -14.84 -15.44
C PHE A 30 44.62 -15.65 -15.78
N VAL A 31 44.15 -15.58 -17.03
CA VAL A 31 42.97 -16.34 -17.51
C VAL A 31 43.27 -17.84 -17.61
N THR A 32 44.50 -18.24 -17.99
CA THR A 32 44.88 -19.66 -18.04
C THR A 32 45.04 -20.29 -16.66
N VAL A 33 45.54 -19.55 -15.67
CA VAL A 33 45.64 -20.01 -14.28
C VAL A 33 44.26 -20.15 -13.62
N LEU A 34 43.33 -19.24 -13.88
CA LEU A 34 41.95 -19.32 -13.38
C LEU A 34 41.17 -20.46 -14.02
N ILE A 35 41.35 -20.75 -15.31
CA ILE A 35 40.73 -21.91 -15.97
C ILE A 35 41.28 -23.23 -15.43
N PHE A 36 42.60 -23.32 -15.17
CA PHE A 36 43.20 -24.52 -14.56
C PHE A 36 42.76 -24.76 -13.12
N LEU A 37 42.55 -23.69 -12.32
CA LEU A 37 42.01 -23.81 -10.96
C LEU A 37 40.53 -24.21 -10.96
N TYR A 38 39.74 -23.74 -11.94
CA TYR A 38 38.32 -24.09 -12.07
C TYR A 38 38.12 -25.54 -12.55
N THR A 39 38.99 -26.05 -13.44
CA THR A 39 38.93 -27.47 -13.87
C THR A 39 39.50 -28.42 -12.82
N ALA A 40 40.50 -28.01 -12.03
CA ALA A 40 41.02 -28.82 -10.92
C ALA A 40 40.01 -28.96 -9.76
N LEU A 41 39.29 -27.89 -9.40
CA LEU A 41 38.23 -27.95 -8.38
C LEU A 41 36.93 -28.61 -8.87
N GLY A 42 36.67 -28.62 -10.17
CA GLY A 42 35.57 -29.37 -10.77
C GLY A 42 35.78 -30.89 -10.73
N HIS A 43 37.03 -31.36 -10.80
CA HIS A 43 37.36 -32.78 -10.82
C HIS A 43 37.39 -33.46 -9.42
N GLU A 44 37.42 -32.69 -8.34
CA GLU A 44 37.37 -33.21 -6.95
C GLU A 44 35.94 -33.27 -6.36
N LEU A 45 34.95 -32.60 -6.96
CA LEU A 45 33.56 -32.66 -6.49
C LEU A 45 32.68 -33.67 -7.24
N GLU A 46 33.15 -34.23 -8.36
CA GLU A 46 32.47 -35.34 -9.07
C GLU A 46 32.92 -36.74 -8.61
N SER A 47 33.93 -36.87 -7.74
CA SER A 47 34.42 -38.19 -7.26
C SER A 47 33.77 -38.69 -5.96
N GLU A 48 32.99 -37.87 -5.23
CA GLU A 48 32.31 -38.31 -4.00
C GLU A 48 30.77 -38.47 -4.10
N PHE A 49 30.12 -38.08 -5.21
CA PHE A 49 28.64 -38.22 -5.35
C PHE A 49 28.17 -39.17 -6.47
N GLY A 50 29.11 -39.86 -7.12
CA GLY A 50 28.87 -40.70 -8.29
C GLY A 50 28.87 -42.21 -8.05
N GLN A 51 28.50 -42.73 -6.87
CA GLN A 51 28.39 -44.18 -6.66
C GLN A 51 27.54 -44.58 -5.45
N PHE A 52 26.22 -44.33 -5.48
CA PHE A 52 25.27 -45.08 -4.63
C PHE A 52 23.93 -45.26 -5.36
N ARG A 53 23.80 -46.35 -6.11
CA ARG A 53 22.50 -46.97 -6.43
C ARG A 53 22.62 -48.49 -6.47
N LEU A 54 21.54 -49.11 -6.01
CA LEU A 54 21.07 -50.48 -6.31
C LEU A 54 21.72 -51.63 -5.56
N SER A 55 21.40 -51.75 -4.27
CA SER A 55 21.36 -53.07 -3.60
C SER A 55 20.37 -53.18 -2.44
N GLN A 56 19.22 -52.48 -2.45
CA GLN A 56 18.07 -52.83 -1.58
C GLN A 56 16.72 -52.54 -2.24
N LEU A 57 16.37 -53.36 -3.24
CA LEU A 57 15.00 -53.51 -3.75
C LEU A 57 14.74 -55.00 -4.00
N ARG A 58 14.71 -55.77 -2.92
CA ARG A 58 14.10 -57.11 -2.85
C ARG A 58 13.46 -57.26 -1.48
N GLY A 59 12.16 -56.97 -1.41
CA GLY A 59 11.37 -57.14 -0.20
C GLY A 59 10.25 -56.13 -0.13
N LEU A 60 9.15 -56.43 -0.84
CA LEU A 60 7.74 -56.05 -0.56
C LEU A 60 6.92 -56.09 -1.86
N ARG A 61 6.95 -57.25 -2.52
CA ARG A 61 5.76 -57.82 -3.16
C ARG A 61 5.09 -58.71 -2.13
N ARG A 62 4.18 -58.14 -1.34
CA ARG A 62 3.08 -58.80 -0.61
C ARG A 62 2.39 -57.74 0.23
N VAL A 63 1.22 -57.32 -0.24
CA VAL A 63 -0.02 -56.96 0.45
C VAL A 63 -0.74 -55.92 -0.42
N GLN A 64 -1.23 -56.40 -1.56
CA GLN A 64 -2.41 -55.87 -2.24
C GLN A 64 -3.29 -57.09 -2.50
N SER A 65 -3.96 -57.53 -1.45
CA SER A 65 -5.02 -58.54 -1.48
C SER A 65 -5.81 -58.50 -0.17
N ALA A 66 -6.56 -57.42 0.05
CA ALA A 66 -7.78 -57.41 0.87
C ALA A 66 -8.44 -56.05 0.73
N LEU A 67 -9.77 -56.07 0.57
CA LEU A 67 -10.69 -54.92 0.54
C LEU A 67 -10.80 -54.19 -0.80
N GLY A 68 -11.27 -54.93 -1.80
CA GLY A 68 -12.31 -54.42 -2.69
C GLY A 68 -13.68 -54.96 -2.29
N ARG A 69 -14.72 -54.22 -2.69
CA ARG A 69 -16.19 -54.47 -2.62
C ARG A 69 -16.84 -53.87 -1.36
N ALA A 70 -17.92 -53.09 -1.44
CA ALA A 70 -18.97 -52.94 -2.45
C ALA A 70 -19.47 -51.48 -2.42
N ALA A 71 -19.55 -50.79 -3.56
CA ALA A 71 -20.65 -50.76 -4.54
C ALA A 71 -21.60 -49.57 -4.32
N SER A 72 -21.63 -48.74 -5.36
CA SER A 72 -22.66 -47.81 -5.81
C SER A 72 -24.10 -48.31 -5.63
N ASP A 73 -25.03 -47.45 -5.18
CA ASP A 73 -26.07 -46.87 -6.03
C ASP A 73 -27.03 -45.92 -5.26
N ALA A 74 -27.76 -45.13 -6.05
CA ALA A 74 -29.06 -44.48 -5.77
C ALA A 74 -29.12 -42.98 -5.36
N THR A 75 -29.77 -42.25 -6.27
CA THR A 75 -30.30 -40.88 -6.27
C THR A 75 -31.56 -40.71 -5.39
N PRO A 76 -32.09 -39.47 -5.22
CA PRO A 76 -32.84 -39.04 -4.03
C PRO A 76 -34.38 -39.00 -4.21
N ARG A 77 -35.16 -38.98 -3.10
CA ARG A 77 -36.38 -38.14 -2.86
C ARG A 77 -37.14 -38.50 -1.55
N PRO A 78 -38.14 -37.69 -1.11
CA PRO A 78 -38.31 -37.22 0.27
C PRO A 78 -39.45 -37.91 1.04
N SER A 79 -39.57 -37.67 2.35
CA SER A 79 -40.84 -37.82 3.06
C SER A 79 -40.90 -36.95 4.32
N SER A 80 -42.06 -36.31 4.46
CA SER A 80 -42.58 -35.49 5.54
C SER A 80 -43.22 -36.33 6.67
N LEU A 81 -43.78 -35.60 7.67
CA LEU A 81 -44.63 -36.00 8.81
C LEU A 81 -43.84 -36.31 10.08
N GLY A 82 -44.07 -35.70 11.24
CA GLY A 82 -45.24 -34.99 11.78
C GLY A 82 -45.54 -35.54 13.18
N VAL A 83 -46.29 -34.79 14.00
CA VAL A 83 -46.80 -35.09 15.38
C VAL A 83 -45.92 -34.51 16.51
N MET A 84 -46.22 -33.32 17.03
CA MET A 84 -47.19 -32.94 18.09
C MET A 84 -46.89 -33.52 19.48
N SER A 85 -46.71 -32.64 20.49
CA SER A 85 -47.53 -32.59 21.72
C SER A 85 -46.96 -31.51 22.68
N GLN A 86 -47.58 -30.34 22.75
CA GLN A 86 -48.48 -29.85 23.82
C GLN A 86 -47.79 -29.07 24.97
N ARG A 87 -48.21 -27.81 25.09
CA ARG A 87 -48.10 -26.93 26.27
C ARG A 87 -49.02 -27.43 27.39
N PRO A 88 -48.89 -26.84 28.58
CA PRO A 88 -50.03 -26.05 29.06
C PRO A 88 -49.66 -24.64 29.54
N SER A 89 -50.66 -23.78 29.44
CA SER A 89 -50.72 -22.36 29.79
C SER A 89 -51.81 -22.16 30.84
N VAL A 90 -51.59 -21.33 31.87
CA VAL A 90 -52.65 -20.66 32.68
C VAL A 90 -52.06 -19.34 33.19
N ILE A 91 -52.37 -18.17 32.59
CA ILE A 91 -53.42 -17.16 32.88
C ILE A 91 -53.04 -16.10 33.94
N GLU A 92 -52.90 -14.89 33.39
CA GLU A 92 -53.05 -13.48 33.84
C GLU A 92 -53.45 -13.11 35.28
N ALA A 93 -52.84 -12.03 35.77
CA ALA A 93 -53.54 -10.85 36.33
C ALA A 93 -52.60 -9.64 36.36
N GLY A 94 -53.08 -8.47 35.92
CA GLY A 94 -52.29 -7.24 35.78
C GLY A 94 -52.24 -6.35 37.03
N PHE A 95 -51.24 -5.48 37.06
CA PHE A 95 -51.29 -4.21 37.80
C PHE A 95 -50.32 -3.21 37.15
N SER A 96 -50.81 -1.99 36.91
CA SER A 96 -50.05 -0.85 36.41
C SER A 96 -49.63 0.02 37.59
N THR A 97 -48.33 0.37 37.70
CA THR A 97 -47.85 1.67 38.21
C THR A 97 -46.32 1.79 38.09
N THR A 98 -45.89 2.72 37.22
CA THR A 98 -44.81 3.72 37.39
C THR A 98 -43.40 3.33 37.87
N PHE A 99 -42.43 3.71 37.02
CA PHE A 99 -41.10 4.26 37.32
C PHE A 99 -40.17 3.49 38.27
N SER A 100 -39.32 2.64 37.67
CA SER A 100 -37.86 2.66 37.86
C SER A 100 -37.29 1.46 37.09
N ASP A 101 -36.62 1.71 35.96
CA ASP A 101 -35.60 0.80 35.43
C ASP A 101 -34.84 1.51 34.31
N ALA A 102 -34.08 2.52 34.72
CA ALA A 102 -32.80 2.80 34.08
C ALA A 102 -31.78 1.87 34.75
N SER A 103 -31.15 1.01 33.96
CA SER A 103 -30.01 0.14 34.29
C SER A 103 -30.31 -1.36 34.23
N ALA A 104 -30.69 -1.86 33.06
CA ALA A 104 -30.21 -3.14 32.59
C ALA A 104 -29.04 -2.85 31.64
N MET A 105 -27.83 -2.79 32.23
CA MET A 105 -26.57 -2.74 31.50
C MET A 105 -26.56 -3.87 30.47
N HIS A 106 -26.55 -3.50 29.19
CA HIS A 106 -25.99 -4.38 28.17
C HIS A 106 -24.56 -4.70 28.62
N ALA A 107 -24.33 -5.97 28.96
CA ALA A 107 -23.03 -6.47 29.35
C ALA A 107 -21.99 -5.98 28.35
N ALA A 108 -20.98 -5.27 28.85
CA ALA A 108 -19.80 -4.92 28.06
C ALA A 108 -19.30 -6.21 27.39
N PRO A 109 -19.02 -6.19 26.07
CA PRO A 109 -18.47 -7.38 25.42
C PRO A 109 -17.22 -7.77 26.20
N GLU A 110 -17.15 -9.03 26.64
CA GLU A 110 -16.01 -9.55 27.39
C GLU A 110 -14.72 -9.01 26.79
N MET A 111 -14.07 -8.12 27.54
CA MET A 111 -12.81 -7.52 27.18
C MET A 111 -11.78 -8.63 27.32
N TRP A 112 -11.71 -9.49 26.30
CA TRP A 112 -10.87 -10.68 26.31
C TRP A 112 -9.41 -10.26 26.56
N PRO A 113 -8.62 -11.04 27.31
CA PRO A 113 -7.21 -10.78 27.57
C PRO A 113 -6.35 -11.02 26.31
N ALA A 114 -6.69 -10.40 25.17
CA ALA A 114 -6.09 -10.66 23.88
C ALA A 114 -4.60 -10.28 23.86
N LEU A 115 -4.25 -9.19 24.54
CA LEU A 115 -2.85 -8.80 24.71
C LEU A 115 -2.19 -9.38 25.97
N GLU A 116 -2.95 -9.93 26.92
CA GLU A 116 -2.40 -10.38 28.20
C GLU A 116 -1.74 -11.76 28.10
N GLY A 117 -1.09 -12.21 29.19
CA GLY A 117 -0.51 -13.54 29.30
C GLY A 117 0.67 -13.80 28.36
N GLY A 118 1.34 -12.74 27.88
CA GLY A 118 2.47 -12.86 26.96
C GLY A 118 2.09 -13.24 25.52
N ARG A 119 0.80 -13.12 25.17
CA ARG A 119 0.30 -13.43 23.81
C ARG A 119 0.69 -12.38 22.78
N ALA A 120 1.09 -11.18 23.19
CA ALA A 120 1.36 -10.08 22.29
C ALA A 120 2.76 -9.47 22.49
N GLY A 121 3.36 -9.03 21.38
CA GLY A 121 4.62 -8.29 21.38
C GLY A 121 4.54 -6.96 20.62
N VAL A 122 5.20 -5.92 21.13
CA VAL A 122 5.51 -4.69 20.41
C VAL A 122 6.95 -4.79 19.89
N VAL A 123 7.11 -4.68 18.58
CA VAL A 123 8.40 -4.80 17.89
C VAL A 123 8.71 -3.48 17.19
N ILE A 124 9.74 -2.79 17.70
CA ILE A 124 10.22 -1.54 17.11
C ILE A 124 11.31 -1.87 16.08
N LEU A 125 11.11 -1.49 14.83
CA LEU A 125 12.11 -1.61 13.77
C LEU A 125 12.99 -0.35 13.76
N ALA A 126 14.31 -0.54 13.90
CA ALA A 126 15.26 0.56 13.95
C ALA A 126 16.55 0.27 13.15
N HIS A 127 17.12 1.33 12.56
CA HIS A 127 18.33 1.27 11.74
C HIS A 127 19.53 1.92 12.47
N ASP A 128 19.66 3.25 12.38
CA ASP A 128 20.84 3.99 12.86
C ASP A 128 20.51 5.35 13.52
N ARG A 129 19.21 5.60 13.79
CA ARG A 129 18.70 6.87 14.34
C ARG A 129 18.40 6.77 15.85
N PRO A 130 19.37 7.03 16.75
CA PRO A 130 19.19 6.87 18.20
C PRO A 130 18.17 7.84 18.78
N ASP A 131 18.11 9.09 18.30
CA ASP A 131 17.20 10.10 18.84
C ASP A 131 15.74 9.77 18.48
N CYS A 132 15.52 9.18 17.30
CA CYS A 132 14.20 8.68 16.90
C CYS A 132 13.80 7.49 17.78
N LEU A 133 14.71 6.51 17.96
CA LEU A 133 14.47 5.38 18.85
C LEU A 133 14.15 5.82 20.29
N ALA A 134 14.90 6.78 20.83
CA ALA A 134 14.65 7.32 22.17
C ALA A 134 13.25 7.94 22.29
N ARG A 135 12.84 8.80 21.34
CA ARG A 135 11.48 9.40 21.34
C ARG A 135 10.38 8.35 21.21
N CYS A 136 10.58 7.35 20.36
CA CYS A 136 9.64 6.23 20.21
C CYS A 136 9.49 5.47 21.54
N LEU A 137 10.61 5.09 22.17
CA LEU A 137 10.65 4.42 23.47
C LEU A 137 10.10 5.27 24.61
N ASP A 138 10.29 6.59 24.61
CA ASP A 138 9.67 7.49 25.59
C ASP A 138 8.14 7.41 25.50
N SER A 139 7.57 7.49 24.29
CA SER A 139 6.12 7.40 24.10
C SER A 139 5.54 6.01 24.40
N LEU A 140 6.34 4.94 24.21
CA LEU A 140 5.96 3.57 24.58
C LEU A 140 6.03 3.36 26.10
N ALA A 141 7.08 3.85 26.75
CA ALA A 141 7.26 3.77 28.21
C ALA A 141 6.14 4.47 28.99
N ALA A 142 5.47 5.45 28.36
CA ALA A 142 4.35 6.17 28.93
C ALA A 142 3.00 5.42 28.85
N GLN A 143 2.93 4.28 28.17
CA GLN A 143 1.68 3.55 27.95
C GLN A 143 1.26 2.75 29.21
N PRO A 144 0.05 2.94 29.77
CA PRO A 144 -0.40 2.19 30.94
C PRO A 144 -0.43 0.66 30.74
N ASP A 145 -0.76 0.23 29.52
CA ASP A 145 -0.90 -1.19 29.15
C ASP A 145 0.44 -1.84 28.75
N LEU A 146 1.59 -1.17 28.93
CA LEU A 146 2.90 -1.69 28.53
C LEU A 146 3.24 -3.03 29.20
N GLY A 147 2.82 -3.22 30.45
CA GLY A 147 3.02 -4.46 31.19
C GLY A 147 2.29 -5.69 30.61
N LEU A 148 1.35 -5.49 29.68
CA LEU A 148 0.61 -6.58 29.04
C LEU A 148 1.39 -7.19 27.87
N VAL A 149 2.30 -6.44 27.26
CA VAL A 149 2.98 -6.84 26.02
C VAL A 149 4.48 -7.08 26.25
N ALA A 150 5.03 -8.06 25.54
CA ALA A 150 6.49 -8.15 25.42
C ALA A 150 6.99 -7.00 24.53
N THR A 151 8.19 -6.48 24.79
CA THR A 151 8.80 -5.44 23.93
C THR A 151 10.13 -5.92 23.35
N ALA A 152 10.34 -5.67 22.06
CA ALA A 152 11.62 -5.90 21.39
C ALA A 152 11.98 -4.76 20.45
N VAL A 153 13.27 -4.49 20.31
CA VAL A 153 13.84 -3.60 19.29
C VAL A 153 14.59 -4.46 18.29
N SER A 154 14.15 -4.48 17.04
CA SER A 154 14.82 -5.17 15.96
C SER A 154 15.73 -4.20 15.20
N LEU A 155 17.02 -4.53 15.15
CA LEU A 155 18.08 -3.74 14.52
C LEU A 155 18.58 -4.41 13.23
N ASP A 156 18.80 -3.63 12.18
CA ASP A 156 19.28 -4.13 10.87
C ASP A 156 20.58 -3.47 10.35
N HIS A 157 21.23 -2.63 11.16
CA HIS A 157 22.48 -1.99 10.81
C HIS A 157 23.60 -2.32 11.79
N ALA A 158 24.39 -3.36 11.48
CA ALA A 158 25.45 -3.85 12.36
C ALA A 158 26.43 -2.76 12.85
N PRO A 159 26.89 -1.81 12.01
CA PRO A 159 27.75 -0.73 12.47
C PRO A 159 27.13 0.18 13.54
N SER A 160 25.81 0.25 13.62
CA SER A 160 25.08 1.09 14.58
C SER A 160 24.62 0.36 15.85
N PHE A 161 24.76 -0.98 15.92
CA PHE A 161 24.20 -1.79 17.03
C PHE A 161 24.58 -1.26 18.41
N ARG A 162 25.87 -1.06 18.69
CA ARG A 162 26.32 -0.54 20.01
C ARG A 162 25.66 0.79 20.38
N LYS A 163 25.51 1.70 19.42
CA LYS A 163 24.92 3.02 19.65
C LYS A 163 23.42 2.91 19.92
N MET A 164 22.73 2.02 19.21
CA MET A 164 21.29 1.80 19.36
C MET A 164 20.97 1.03 20.64
N GLU A 165 21.76 0.00 20.98
CA GLU A 165 21.67 -0.72 22.25
C GLU A 165 21.88 0.20 23.45
N ALA A 166 22.86 1.12 23.38
CA ALA A 166 23.05 2.12 24.43
C ALA A 166 21.84 3.05 24.63
N VAL A 167 20.95 3.18 23.63
CA VAL A 167 19.64 3.82 23.83
C VAL A 167 18.71 2.88 24.57
N VAL A 168 18.58 1.62 24.12
CA VAL A 168 17.71 0.60 24.73
C VAL A 168 18.04 0.38 26.21
N ASP A 169 19.32 0.31 26.57
CA ASP A 169 19.80 0.10 27.94
C ASP A 169 19.28 1.15 28.94
N LYS A 170 19.04 2.38 28.48
CA LYS A 170 18.45 3.45 29.31
C LYS A 170 17.01 3.17 29.71
N TYR A 171 16.31 2.32 28.96
CA TYR A 171 14.91 1.94 29.18
C TYR A 171 14.78 0.55 29.80
N SER A 172 15.80 -0.29 29.73
CA SER A 172 15.82 -1.62 30.35
C SER A 172 15.59 -1.59 31.88
N ALA A 173 15.86 -0.46 32.53
CA ALA A 173 15.53 -0.24 33.94
C ALA A 173 14.05 0.07 34.20
N LYS A 174 13.31 0.55 33.19
CA LYS A 174 11.88 0.91 33.29
C LYS A 174 10.96 -0.25 32.95
N PHE A 175 11.32 -1.06 31.95
CA PHE A 175 10.56 -2.24 31.53
C PHE A 175 11.43 -3.23 30.76
N LYS A 176 10.97 -4.49 30.66
CA LYS A 176 11.69 -5.54 29.95
C LYS A 176 11.66 -5.30 28.43
N ILE A 177 12.83 -5.16 27.84
CA ILE A 177 13.02 -4.94 26.40
C ILE A 177 14.08 -5.89 25.85
N GLY A 178 13.74 -6.63 24.80
CA GLY A 178 14.68 -7.45 24.05
C GLY A 178 15.32 -6.69 22.90
N VAL A 179 16.49 -7.13 22.45
CA VAL A 179 17.13 -6.63 21.22
C VAL A 179 17.32 -7.80 20.26
N TRP A 180 16.88 -7.62 19.02
CA TRP A 180 17.04 -8.61 17.95
C TRP A 180 17.93 -8.05 16.85
N HIS A 181 19.00 -8.76 16.53
CA HIS A 181 19.91 -8.36 15.45
C HIS A 181 19.57 -9.13 14.19
N LYS A 182 19.10 -8.44 13.16
CA LYS A 182 19.01 -9.03 11.85
C LYS A 182 20.44 -9.26 11.32
N PRO A 183 20.76 -10.47 10.82
CA PRO A 183 22.04 -10.71 10.15
C PRO A 183 22.20 -9.82 8.90
N ASP A 184 23.42 -9.35 8.67
CA ASP A 184 23.77 -8.63 7.46
C ASP A 184 23.61 -9.53 6.23
N ASP A 185 23.09 -8.96 5.15
CA ASP A 185 22.98 -9.63 3.85
C ASP A 185 23.58 -8.73 2.78
N ALA A 186 24.81 -9.07 2.38
CA ALA A 186 25.58 -8.31 1.40
C ALA A 186 24.99 -8.37 -0.02
N SER A 187 24.06 -9.29 -0.29
CA SER A 187 23.38 -9.37 -1.59
C SER A 187 22.35 -8.26 -1.79
N LEU A 188 21.82 -7.69 -0.68
CA LEU A 188 20.81 -6.64 -0.71
C LEU A 188 21.47 -5.27 -0.90
N LYS A 189 21.48 -4.78 -2.15
CA LYS A 189 22.16 -3.52 -2.50
C LYS A 189 21.29 -2.28 -2.29
N VAL A 190 19.97 -2.39 -2.50
CA VAL A 190 19.04 -1.26 -2.47
C VAL A 190 18.29 -1.16 -1.14
N ALA A 191 18.00 0.08 -0.71
CA ALA A 191 17.36 0.34 0.59
C ALA A 191 16.01 -0.37 0.76
N VAL A 192 15.16 -0.36 -0.28
CA VAL A 192 13.84 -1.00 -0.24
C VAL A 192 13.91 -2.52 -0.02
N ALA A 193 14.94 -3.19 -0.55
CA ALA A 193 15.16 -4.62 -0.33
C ALA A 193 15.68 -4.90 1.09
N LYS A 194 16.58 -4.05 1.61
CA LYS A 194 17.06 -4.15 3.00
C LYS A 194 15.91 -4.01 4.00
N ILE A 195 15.04 -3.01 3.80
CA ILE A 195 13.86 -2.77 4.65
C ILE A 195 12.90 -3.97 4.56
N ALA A 196 12.62 -4.48 3.36
CA ALA A 196 11.77 -5.66 3.19
C ALA A 196 12.32 -6.89 3.91
N ALA A 197 13.63 -7.12 3.85
CA ALA A 197 14.29 -8.20 4.58
C ALA A 197 14.26 -7.99 6.10
N HIS A 198 14.32 -6.74 6.57
CA HIS A 198 14.18 -6.41 8.00
C HIS A 198 12.79 -6.70 8.53
N PHE A 199 11.73 -6.29 7.82
CA PHE A 199 10.37 -6.66 8.18
C PHE A 199 10.17 -8.17 8.16
N LYS A 200 10.66 -8.88 7.13
CA LYS A 200 10.63 -10.36 7.10
C LYS A 200 11.26 -10.98 8.35
N PHE A 201 12.46 -10.53 8.71
CA PHE A 201 13.16 -11.00 9.91
C PHE A 201 12.35 -10.72 11.18
N ALA A 202 11.87 -9.48 11.37
CA ALA A 202 11.13 -9.09 12.57
C ALA A 202 9.81 -9.88 12.72
N ILE A 203 9.10 -10.11 11.62
CA ILE A 203 7.86 -10.89 11.62
C ILE A 203 8.15 -12.37 11.93
N SER A 204 9.17 -12.97 11.32
CA SER A 204 9.62 -14.33 11.64
C SER A 204 10.04 -14.45 13.12
N GLN A 205 10.83 -13.53 13.64
CA GLN A 205 11.22 -13.53 15.06
C GLN A 205 10.00 -13.46 15.99
N SER A 206 9.01 -12.64 15.64
CA SER A 206 7.79 -12.49 16.44
C SER A 206 6.98 -13.79 16.54
N PHE A 207 6.79 -14.49 15.42
CA PHE A 207 5.85 -15.61 15.36
C PHE A 207 6.50 -16.99 15.42
N GLU A 208 7.71 -17.15 14.88
CA GLU A 208 8.40 -18.44 14.80
C GLU A 208 9.34 -18.66 15.98
N VAL A 209 9.89 -17.60 16.57
CA VAL A 209 10.84 -17.68 17.69
C VAL A 209 10.18 -17.28 19.01
N ALA A 210 9.62 -16.08 19.09
CA ALA A 210 8.99 -15.58 20.31
C ALA A 210 7.60 -16.21 20.56
N GLY A 211 6.98 -16.80 19.53
CA GLY A 211 5.71 -17.51 19.64
C GLY A 211 4.52 -16.61 19.98
N PHE A 212 4.59 -15.32 19.65
CA PHE A 212 3.47 -14.41 19.91
C PHE A 212 2.24 -14.82 19.09
N GLU A 213 1.06 -14.57 19.63
CA GLU A 213 -0.18 -14.64 18.87
C GLU A 213 -0.45 -13.33 18.11
N PHE A 214 -0.12 -12.20 18.72
CA PHE A 214 -0.23 -10.86 18.11
C PHE A 214 1.12 -10.16 18.11
N ALA A 215 1.43 -9.46 17.02
CA ALA A 215 2.62 -8.60 16.96
C ALA A 215 2.23 -7.22 16.44
N ILE A 216 2.63 -6.18 17.17
CA ILE A 216 2.47 -4.76 16.82
C ILE A 216 3.82 -4.27 16.31
N PHE A 217 3.90 -3.88 15.04
CA PHE A 217 5.13 -3.37 14.42
C PHE A 217 5.12 -1.85 14.37
N VAL A 218 6.18 -1.24 14.90
CA VAL A 218 6.35 0.21 15.01
C VAL A 218 7.69 0.59 14.40
N GLU A 219 7.72 1.61 13.54
CA GLU A 219 8.99 2.17 13.03
C GLU A 219 9.56 3.17 14.04
N ASN A 220 10.89 3.23 14.17
CA ASN A 220 11.55 4.02 15.20
C ASN A 220 11.37 5.54 15.07
N ASP A 221 10.86 6.05 13.95
CA ASP A 221 10.53 7.46 13.73
C ASP A 221 9.06 7.82 14.02
N LEU A 222 8.33 6.91 14.66
CA LEU A 222 6.98 7.13 15.17
C LEU A 222 7.01 7.51 16.66
N THR A 223 6.11 8.44 17.02
CA THR A 223 5.67 8.64 18.41
C THR A 223 4.24 8.16 18.55
N LEU A 224 3.91 7.65 19.74
CA LEU A 224 2.65 6.95 20.02
C LEU A 224 1.66 7.86 20.76
N ALA A 225 0.38 7.76 20.42
CA ALA A 225 -0.70 8.44 21.14
C ALA A 225 -0.88 7.88 22.58
N PRO A 226 -1.51 8.63 23.50
CA PRO A 226 -1.67 8.19 24.90
C PRO A 226 -2.49 6.91 25.08
N ASP A 227 -3.41 6.62 24.17
CA ASP A 227 -4.24 5.41 24.15
C ASP A 227 -3.70 4.30 23.24
N PHE A 228 -2.47 4.40 22.71
CA PHE A 228 -1.99 3.49 21.65
C PHE A 228 -2.11 2.00 22.00
N LEU A 229 -1.65 1.57 23.18
CA LEU A 229 -1.79 0.16 23.58
C LEU A 229 -3.24 -0.21 23.97
N TRP A 230 -4.00 0.75 24.51
CA TRP A 230 -5.43 0.57 24.79
C TRP A 230 -6.23 0.33 23.49
N TYR A 231 -5.94 1.10 22.44
CA TYR A 231 -6.50 0.95 21.10
C TYR A 231 -6.27 -0.45 20.53
N PHE A 232 -5.04 -0.95 20.59
CA PHE A 232 -4.73 -2.32 20.14
C PHE A 232 -5.37 -3.39 21.03
N ARG A 233 -5.47 -3.15 22.34
CA ARG A 233 -6.14 -4.07 23.26
C ARG A 233 -7.60 -4.26 22.90
N LEU A 234 -8.32 -3.17 22.63
CA LEU A 234 -9.73 -3.21 22.28
C LEU A 234 -9.98 -3.81 20.89
N THR A 235 -9.07 -3.60 19.93
CA THR A 235 -9.24 -4.04 18.55
C THR A 235 -8.69 -5.45 18.28
N ALA A 236 -7.81 -6.00 19.12
CA ALA A 236 -7.27 -7.35 18.96
C ALA A 236 -8.35 -8.45 18.85
N PRO A 237 -9.47 -8.43 19.62
CA PRO A 237 -10.56 -9.38 19.44
C PRO A 237 -11.20 -9.39 18.04
N LEU A 238 -11.12 -8.29 17.28
CA LEU A 238 -11.63 -8.25 15.91
C LEU A 238 -10.83 -9.18 14.98
N LEU A 239 -9.50 -9.27 15.17
CA LEU A 239 -8.63 -10.19 14.42
C LEU A 239 -8.88 -11.67 14.78
N LEU A 240 -9.50 -11.95 15.93
CA LEU A 240 -9.90 -13.30 16.33
C LEU A 240 -11.26 -13.68 15.75
N ARG A 241 -12.22 -12.75 15.83
CA ARG A 241 -13.64 -13.02 15.57
C ARG A 241 -14.03 -12.84 14.11
N ASP A 242 -13.30 -12.00 13.38
CA ASP A 242 -13.64 -11.64 12.01
C ASP A 242 -12.52 -12.03 11.03
N PRO A 243 -12.62 -13.18 10.33
CA PRO A 243 -11.60 -13.63 9.39
C PRO A 243 -11.47 -12.75 8.15
N SER A 244 -12.35 -11.75 7.95
CA SER A 244 -12.20 -10.78 6.87
C SER A 244 -11.26 -9.61 7.21
N VAL A 245 -10.89 -9.45 8.49
CA VAL A 245 -9.90 -8.47 8.95
C VAL A 245 -8.57 -9.17 9.21
N TRP A 246 -7.48 -8.65 8.64
CA TRP A 246 -6.16 -9.24 8.81
C TRP A 246 -5.19 -8.36 9.58
N CYS A 247 -5.44 -7.04 9.64
CA CYS A 247 -4.62 -6.11 10.39
C CYS A 247 -5.43 -5.03 11.12
N VAL A 248 -4.80 -4.44 12.12
CA VAL A 248 -5.22 -3.17 12.72
C VAL A 248 -4.07 -2.19 12.52
N SER A 249 -4.30 -1.02 11.96
CA SER A 249 -3.31 0.04 11.82
C SER A 249 -3.68 1.21 12.72
N ALA A 250 -2.67 1.90 13.24
CA ALA A 250 -2.78 3.14 13.98
C ALA A 250 -2.79 4.38 13.05
N TRP A 251 -2.76 4.18 11.74
CA TRP A 251 -2.62 5.25 10.76
C TRP A 251 -3.82 5.37 9.82
N ASN A 252 -4.12 6.61 9.46
CA ASN A 252 -5.07 6.95 8.41
C ASN A 252 -4.36 7.89 7.42
N ASP A 253 -4.17 7.45 6.17
CA ASP A 253 -3.52 8.26 5.12
C ASP A 253 -4.22 9.60 4.84
N ASN A 254 -5.51 9.73 5.17
CA ASN A 254 -6.29 10.96 5.09
C ASN A 254 -6.64 11.56 6.47
N GLY A 255 -5.91 11.16 7.51
CA GLY A 255 -6.09 11.59 8.90
C GLY A 255 -5.59 13.02 9.19
N PHE A 256 -5.92 13.98 8.33
CA PHE A 256 -5.54 15.39 8.49
C PHE A 256 -6.37 16.06 9.58
N ARG A 257 -5.80 17.04 10.31
CA ARG A 257 -6.47 17.72 11.44
C ARG A 257 -7.88 18.24 11.12
N GLU A 258 -8.07 18.79 9.92
CA GLU A 258 -9.37 19.34 9.50
C GLU A 258 -10.37 18.27 9.02
N LEU A 259 -9.89 17.06 8.70
CA LEU A 259 -10.68 16.00 8.06
C LEU A 259 -10.98 14.82 8.99
N ALA A 260 -10.20 14.67 10.06
CA ALA A 260 -10.28 13.57 11.02
C ALA A 260 -10.44 14.06 12.47
N PRO A 261 -11.52 14.79 12.80
CA PRO A 261 -11.74 15.33 14.14
C PRO A 261 -12.19 14.30 15.18
N ASP A 262 -12.75 13.16 14.77
CA ASP A 262 -13.34 12.20 15.70
C ASP A 262 -12.28 11.20 16.19
N GLU A 263 -11.88 11.34 17.46
CA GLU A 263 -10.92 10.44 18.07
C GLU A 263 -11.52 9.08 18.42
N HIS A 264 -12.83 8.95 18.59
CA HIS A 264 -13.49 7.68 18.97
C HIS A 264 -13.87 6.83 17.75
N ARG A 265 -13.91 7.43 16.55
CA ARG A 265 -14.30 6.72 15.34
C ARG A 265 -13.15 5.90 14.75
N LEU A 266 -13.46 4.65 14.45
CA LEU A 266 -12.65 3.73 13.67
C LEU A 266 -13.40 3.35 12.38
N PHE A 267 -12.68 2.83 11.40
CA PHE A 267 -13.26 2.38 10.14
C PHE A 267 -12.52 1.18 9.57
N ARG A 268 -13.17 0.49 8.62
CA ARG A 268 -12.55 -0.57 7.82
C ARG A 268 -11.97 0.03 6.54
N THR A 269 -10.79 -0.43 6.14
CA THR A 269 -10.08 -0.04 4.91
C THR A 269 -9.53 -1.29 4.22
N ASP A 270 -9.66 -1.41 2.90
CA ASP A 270 -9.01 -2.48 2.11
C ASP A 270 -7.65 -2.05 1.53
N TYR A 271 -7.21 -0.85 1.94
CA TYR A 271 -5.87 -0.31 1.77
C TYR A 271 -5.06 -0.53 3.06
N PHE A 272 -3.89 -1.15 2.95
CA PHE A 272 -2.97 -1.36 4.08
C PHE A 272 -2.23 -0.06 4.44
N PRO A 273 -2.49 0.57 5.60
CA PRO A 273 -1.88 1.86 5.93
C PRO A 273 -0.47 1.73 6.51
N GLY A 274 -0.20 0.69 7.30
CA GLY A 274 1.09 0.49 7.99
C GLY A 274 1.23 1.38 9.24
N LEU A 275 2.42 1.97 9.43
CA LEU A 275 2.74 3.03 10.41
C LEU A 275 2.17 2.79 11.83
N GLY A 276 2.62 1.72 12.47
CA GLY A 276 2.06 1.22 13.73
C GLY A 276 0.91 0.26 13.44
N TRP A 277 1.18 -1.02 13.31
CA TRP A 277 0.16 -1.97 12.87
C TRP A 277 0.32 -3.34 13.53
N MET A 278 -0.82 -3.96 13.84
CA MET A 278 -0.94 -5.24 14.50
C MET A 278 -1.46 -6.29 13.54
N ILE A 279 -0.85 -7.47 13.57
CA ILE A 279 -1.36 -8.67 12.91
C ILE A 279 -1.35 -9.87 13.86
N ARG A 280 -2.14 -10.88 13.51
CA ARG A 280 -2.16 -12.18 14.18
C ARG A 280 -1.17 -13.14 13.51
N ASN A 281 -0.65 -14.10 14.27
CA ASN A 281 0.27 -15.14 13.78
C ASN A 281 -0.27 -15.92 12.57
N SER A 282 -1.59 -16.08 12.45
CA SER A 282 -2.23 -16.74 11.31
C SER A 282 -2.02 -16.00 9.99
N THR A 283 -1.74 -14.69 10.02
CA THR A 283 -1.43 -13.90 8.82
C THR A 283 -0.06 -14.26 8.25
N TRP A 284 0.92 -14.60 9.09
CA TRP A 284 2.30 -14.77 8.65
C TRP A 284 2.48 -15.88 7.59
N PRO A 285 1.94 -17.11 7.77
CA PRO A 285 2.00 -18.14 6.75
C PRO A 285 1.40 -17.75 5.39
N MET A 286 0.46 -16.80 5.35
CA MET A 286 -0.14 -16.33 4.09
C MET A 286 0.81 -15.42 3.28
N LEU A 287 1.80 -14.81 3.94
CA LEU A 287 2.73 -13.86 3.33
C LEU A 287 4.12 -14.45 3.14
N ARG A 288 4.60 -15.26 4.10
CA ARG A 288 6.00 -15.69 4.25
C ARG A 288 6.64 -16.20 2.97
N ASP A 289 5.98 -17.14 2.31
CA ASP A 289 6.56 -17.88 1.18
C ASP A 289 6.58 -17.04 -0.10
N SER A 290 5.77 -15.97 -0.14
CA SER A 290 5.69 -15.02 -1.25
C SER A 290 6.36 -13.67 -0.95
N TRP A 291 6.96 -13.50 0.22
CA TRP A 291 7.53 -12.22 0.66
C TRP A 291 8.57 -11.72 -0.34
N PRO A 292 8.50 -10.44 -0.77
CA PRO A 292 9.30 -9.95 -1.87
C PRO A 292 10.76 -9.77 -1.43
N ALA A 293 11.69 -10.41 -2.14
CA ALA A 293 13.12 -10.19 -1.91
C ALA A 293 13.56 -8.80 -2.40
N PHE A 294 13.05 -8.37 -3.55
CA PHE A 294 13.40 -7.11 -4.21
C PHE A 294 12.14 -6.31 -4.57
N PRO A 295 11.36 -5.81 -3.60
CA PRO A 295 10.20 -5.00 -3.89
C PRO A 295 10.64 -3.65 -4.44
N SER A 296 10.15 -3.33 -5.63
CA SER A 296 10.63 -2.20 -6.41
C SER A 296 10.05 -0.85 -5.96
N THR A 297 8.90 -0.83 -5.28
CA THR A 297 8.32 0.36 -4.62
C THR A 297 8.16 0.21 -3.10
N GLY A 298 8.67 -0.88 -2.49
CA GLY A 298 8.54 -1.15 -1.05
C GLY A 298 7.68 -2.37 -0.73
N TRP A 299 7.93 -2.99 0.43
CA TRP A 299 7.24 -4.18 0.90
C TRP A 299 5.76 -3.90 1.21
N ASP A 300 5.44 -2.69 1.68
CA ASP A 300 4.10 -2.22 1.99
C ASP A 300 3.25 -2.06 0.72
N HIS A 301 3.83 -1.51 -0.36
CA HIS A 301 3.21 -1.49 -1.68
C HIS A 301 2.97 -2.91 -2.22
N TRP A 302 3.91 -3.83 -2.01
CA TRP A 302 3.70 -5.23 -2.35
C TRP A 302 2.56 -5.86 -1.53
N ILE A 303 2.42 -5.57 -0.24
CA ILE A 303 1.26 -6.03 0.53
C ILE A 303 -0.05 -5.52 -0.09
N ARG A 304 -0.10 -4.23 -0.44
CA ARG A 304 -1.29 -3.58 -1.04
C ARG A 304 -1.71 -4.23 -2.36
N HIS A 305 -0.76 -4.53 -3.26
CA HIS A 305 -1.08 -4.86 -4.66
C HIS A 305 -0.55 -6.22 -5.15
N GLY A 306 0.54 -6.72 -4.58
CA GLY A 306 1.30 -7.88 -5.07
C GLY A 306 1.12 -9.18 -4.30
N SER A 307 0.82 -9.09 -2.99
CA SER A 307 0.78 -10.24 -2.06
C SER A 307 -0.32 -11.24 -2.38
N GLY A 308 -1.43 -10.80 -2.98
CA GLY A 308 -2.60 -11.64 -3.18
C GLY A 308 -3.31 -12.05 -1.89
N LEU A 309 -3.05 -11.37 -0.77
CA LEU A 309 -3.70 -11.64 0.53
C LEU A 309 -5.24 -11.57 0.42
N LYS A 310 -5.92 -12.60 0.95
CA LYS A 310 -7.36 -12.87 0.70
C LYS A 310 -8.34 -12.51 1.85
N PRO A 311 -7.91 -12.11 3.04
CA PRO A 311 -8.56 -11.00 3.75
C PRO A 311 -7.91 -9.68 3.32
N ARG A 312 -8.72 -8.66 3.06
CA ARG A 312 -8.22 -7.36 2.58
C ARG A 312 -8.35 -6.27 3.62
N ASP A 313 -9.30 -6.40 4.54
CA ASP A 313 -9.65 -5.32 5.42
C ASP A 313 -8.65 -5.20 6.57
N CYS A 314 -8.28 -3.96 6.86
CA CYS A 314 -7.69 -3.54 8.11
C CYS A 314 -8.66 -2.61 8.86
N ILE A 315 -8.50 -2.54 10.18
CA ILE A 315 -9.11 -1.48 10.99
C ILE A 315 -8.14 -0.31 11.07
N ALA A 316 -8.64 0.92 10.94
CA ALA A 316 -7.88 2.14 11.12
C ALA A 316 -8.69 3.18 11.91
N PRO A 317 -8.05 4.08 12.68
CA PRO A 317 -8.73 5.15 13.37
C PRO A 317 -8.96 6.35 12.44
N GLU A 318 -10.02 7.13 12.66
CA GLU A 318 -10.19 8.41 11.96
C GLU A 318 -9.02 9.34 12.30
N ALA A 319 -8.80 9.64 13.59
CA ALA A 319 -7.60 10.35 14.07
C ALA A 319 -6.43 9.37 14.30
N PRO A 320 -5.27 9.52 13.62
CA PRO A 320 -4.13 8.61 13.78
C PRO A 320 -3.63 8.47 15.24
N ARG A 321 -3.21 7.26 15.62
CA ARG A 321 -2.58 6.94 16.92
C ARG A 321 -1.06 6.88 16.87
N THR A 322 -0.49 7.17 15.71
CA THR A 322 0.94 7.38 15.52
C THR A 322 1.18 8.73 14.86
N ARG A 323 2.34 9.31 15.15
CA ARG A 323 2.83 10.51 14.49
C ARG A 323 4.25 10.30 14.00
N HIS A 324 4.45 10.55 12.71
CA HIS A 324 5.79 10.58 12.12
C HIS A 324 6.50 11.88 12.56
N VAL A 325 7.61 11.75 13.29
CA VAL A 325 8.29 12.90 13.90
C VAL A 325 9.58 13.31 13.19
N ASP A 326 10.03 12.55 12.20
CA ASP A 326 11.31 12.82 11.53
C ASP A 326 11.15 13.66 10.25
N SER A 327 12.18 14.47 9.99
CA SER A 327 12.38 15.24 8.76
C SER A 327 13.42 14.58 7.83
N LYS A 328 14.02 13.46 8.25
CA LYS A 328 15.02 12.68 7.49
C LYS A 328 14.70 11.18 7.55
N GLY A 329 14.84 10.49 6.43
CA GLY A 329 14.62 9.05 6.27
C GLY A 329 14.82 8.63 4.82
N THR A 330 14.62 7.35 4.50
CA THR A 330 14.79 6.81 3.14
C THR A 330 13.93 7.57 2.11
N ASN A 331 12.68 7.88 2.48
CA ASN A 331 11.72 8.56 1.61
C ASN A 331 11.31 9.96 2.09
N VAL A 332 11.76 10.39 3.27
CA VAL A 332 11.43 11.72 3.84
C VAL A 332 12.72 12.54 3.92
N LYS A 333 12.74 13.70 3.25
CA LYS A 333 13.84 14.67 3.36
C LYS A 333 13.29 16.04 3.74
N ALA A 334 14.10 16.84 4.42
CA ALA A 334 13.71 18.20 4.81
C ALA A 334 13.24 19.01 3.59
N GLY A 335 12.11 19.72 3.73
CA GLY A 335 11.53 20.54 2.66
C GLY A 335 10.75 19.77 1.59
N THR A 336 10.65 18.45 1.67
CA THR A 336 9.86 17.66 0.71
C THR A 336 8.35 17.85 0.90
N PRO A 337 7.54 17.69 -0.17
CA PRO A 337 6.08 17.75 -0.07
C PRO A 337 5.49 16.77 0.94
N ILE A 338 6.10 15.58 1.10
CA ILE A 338 5.64 14.57 2.05
C ILE A 338 5.81 15.04 3.51
N LEU A 339 6.91 15.72 3.85
CA LEU A 339 7.10 16.25 5.20
C LEU A 339 6.02 17.28 5.55
N LYS A 340 5.74 18.22 4.63
CA LYS A 340 4.67 19.22 4.81
C LYS A 340 3.28 18.60 4.95
N LEU A 341 3.08 17.43 4.33
CA LEU A 341 1.84 16.67 4.45
C LEU A 341 1.73 16.03 5.84
N LEU A 342 2.80 15.34 6.28
CA LEU A 342 2.88 14.71 7.60
C LEU A 342 2.71 15.72 8.75
N GLU A 343 3.24 16.94 8.61
CA GLU A 343 3.06 18.01 9.59
C GLU A 343 1.59 18.40 9.81
N LYS A 344 0.71 18.20 8.82
CA LYS A 344 -0.74 18.52 8.88
C LYS A 344 -1.58 17.37 9.44
N MET A 345 -1.00 16.20 9.62
CA MET A 345 -1.71 15.04 10.16
C MET A 345 -2.17 15.31 11.59
N ALA A 346 -3.35 14.79 11.92
CA ALA A 346 -3.80 14.71 13.29
C ALA A 346 -2.96 13.68 14.05
N THR A 347 -2.94 13.81 15.36
CA THR A 347 -2.41 12.80 16.27
C THR A 347 -3.33 12.81 17.45
N SER A 348 -3.88 11.64 17.78
CA SER A 348 -4.84 11.58 18.84
C SER A 348 -4.19 11.91 20.20
N SER A 349 -4.93 12.67 20.98
CA SER A 349 -4.69 12.95 22.39
C SER A 349 -5.61 12.15 23.32
N LEU A 350 -6.39 11.22 22.78
CA LEU A 350 -7.37 10.47 23.54
C LEU A 350 -6.69 9.73 24.71
N PRO A 351 -7.12 9.94 25.97
CA PRO A 351 -6.54 9.24 27.11
C PRO A 351 -6.83 7.74 27.09
N HIS A 352 -6.00 6.97 27.80
CA HIS A 352 -6.26 5.56 28.09
C HIS A 352 -7.67 5.36 28.67
N GLY A 353 -8.35 4.29 28.23
CA GLY A 353 -9.67 3.93 28.74
C GLY A 353 -10.85 4.69 28.10
N GLN A 354 -10.61 5.69 27.25
CA GLN A 354 -11.67 6.51 26.65
C GLN A 354 -12.17 6.01 25.29
N LEU A 355 -11.39 5.18 24.59
CA LEU A 355 -11.94 4.43 23.47
C LEU A 355 -12.82 3.31 24.02
N HIS A 356 -13.99 3.11 23.43
CA HIS A 356 -14.98 2.14 23.88
C HIS A 356 -15.41 1.25 22.71
N ASP A 357 -16.60 0.64 22.79
CA ASP A 357 -17.17 -0.32 21.86
C ASP A 357 -16.65 -0.22 20.40
N VAL A 358 -15.98 -1.28 19.96
CA VAL A 358 -15.47 -1.45 18.59
C VAL A 358 -16.20 -2.54 17.82
N THR A 359 -17.25 -3.13 18.38
CA THR A 359 -17.95 -4.29 17.80
C THR A 359 -18.70 -3.95 16.51
N TYR A 360 -19.05 -2.67 16.31
CA TYR A 360 -19.62 -2.15 15.06
C TYR A 360 -18.69 -2.32 13.84
N LEU A 361 -17.41 -2.66 14.05
CA LEU A 361 -16.43 -2.92 13.00
C LEU A 361 -16.43 -4.38 12.52
N LEU A 362 -17.14 -5.29 13.20
CA LEU A 362 -17.38 -6.63 12.69
C LEU A 362 -18.09 -6.55 11.34
N ARG A 363 -17.67 -7.38 10.38
CA ARG A 363 -18.09 -7.26 8.98
C ARG A 363 -19.58 -7.05 8.77
N GLU A 364 -20.42 -7.90 9.40
CA GLU A 364 -21.88 -7.85 9.22
C GLU A 364 -22.47 -6.52 9.72
N GLU A 365 -22.05 -6.08 10.92
CA GLU A 365 -22.46 -4.82 11.51
C GLU A 365 -21.98 -3.63 10.68
N TYR A 366 -20.71 -3.62 10.30
CA TYR A 366 -20.11 -2.53 9.54
C TYR A 366 -20.75 -2.39 8.15
N GLU A 367 -20.86 -3.50 7.40
CA GLU A 367 -21.45 -3.49 6.07
C GLU A 367 -22.92 -3.08 6.11
N THR A 368 -23.68 -3.52 7.11
CA THR A 368 -25.09 -3.15 7.28
C THR A 368 -25.24 -1.66 7.58
N ASN A 369 -24.50 -1.16 8.57
CA ASN A 369 -24.57 0.23 9.00
C ASN A 369 -24.10 1.20 7.91
N ILE A 370 -22.98 0.91 7.25
CA ILE A 370 -22.45 1.80 6.20
C ILE A 370 -23.33 1.78 4.95
N ARG A 371 -23.87 0.61 4.56
CA ARG A 371 -24.79 0.51 3.42
C ARG A 371 -26.04 1.36 3.65
N LYS A 372 -26.65 1.27 4.83
CA LYS A 372 -27.82 2.10 5.19
C LYS A 372 -27.49 3.59 5.08
N ARG A 373 -26.38 4.03 5.69
CA ARG A 373 -25.93 5.43 5.66
C ARG A 373 -25.64 5.95 4.25
N LEU A 374 -25.14 5.09 3.36
CA LEU A 374 -24.84 5.44 1.97
C LEU A 374 -26.09 5.45 1.08
N GLN A 375 -27.05 4.54 1.30
CA GLN A 375 -28.35 4.53 0.60
C GLN A 375 -29.16 5.79 0.91
N ASP A 376 -29.09 6.26 2.14
CA ASP A 376 -29.68 7.54 2.56
C ASP A 376 -28.85 8.74 2.07
N GLY A 377 -27.72 8.54 1.37
CA GLY A 377 -26.82 9.60 0.91
C GLY A 377 -27.42 10.50 -0.18
N ALA A 378 -26.79 11.65 -0.41
CA ALA A 378 -27.16 12.58 -1.49
C ALA A 378 -26.07 12.58 -2.57
N LEU A 379 -26.44 12.32 -3.83
CA LEU A 379 -25.51 12.37 -4.95
C LEU A 379 -25.10 13.81 -5.25
N VAL A 380 -23.79 14.06 -5.32
CA VAL A 380 -23.17 15.37 -5.61
C VAL A 380 -22.26 15.23 -6.81
N ARG A 381 -22.51 16.02 -7.86
CA ARG A 381 -21.77 15.94 -9.14
C ARG A 381 -20.64 16.95 -9.25
N SER A 382 -20.77 18.08 -8.55
CA SER A 382 -19.70 19.06 -8.39
C SER A 382 -19.51 19.39 -6.92
N LEU A 383 -18.26 19.60 -6.52
CA LEU A 383 -17.96 20.13 -5.18
C LEU A 383 -18.58 21.50 -4.94
N ASP A 384 -18.86 22.26 -6.01
CA ASP A 384 -19.50 23.57 -5.92
C ASP A 384 -21.00 23.47 -5.53
N GLU A 385 -21.60 22.28 -5.65
CA GLU A 385 -22.97 22.00 -5.19
C GLU A 385 -23.04 21.82 -3.67
N LEU A 386 -21.88 21.60 -3.00
CA LEU A 386 -21.84 21.47 -1.55
C LEU A 386 -22.05 22.85 -0.92
N PRO A 387 -23.02 22.98 0.00
CA PRO A 387 -23.25 24.25 0.66
C PRO A 387 -22.02 24.64 1.50
N SER A 388 -21.73 25.94 1.53
CA SER A 388 -20.63 26.50 2.33
C SER A 388 -20.83 26.25 3.83
N ARG A 389 -22.08 26.04 4.27
CA ARG A 389 -22.48 25.67 5.62
C ARG A 389 -23.62 24.67 5.55
N LEU A 390 -23.47 23.51 6.19
CA LEU A 390 -24.57 22.55 6.29
C LEU A 390 -25.57 22.97 7.38
N PRO A 391 -26.89 22.79 7.15
CA PRO A 391 -27.88 22.79 8.23
C PRO A 391 -27.58 21.64 9.21
N ASP A 392 -27.83 21.84 10.52
CA ASP A 392 -27.53 20.85 11.56
C ASP A 392 -28.15 19.46 11.29
N GLN A 393 -29.36 19.44 10.68
CA GLN A 393 -30.07 18.22 10.29
C GLN A 393 -29.41 17.43 9.15
N ALA A 394 -28.51 18.05 8.36
CA ALA A 394 -27.79 17.40 7.27
C ALA A 394 -26.38 16.92 7.66
N SER A 395 -25.91 17.23 8.88
CA SER A 395 -24.54 16.95 9.32
C SER A 395 -24.18 15.45 9.35
N GLY A 396 -25.16 14.57 9.53
CA GLY A 396 -24.97 13.12 9.60
C GLY A 396 -25.12 12.38 8.26
N ARG A 397 -25.53 13.06 7.18
CA ARG A 397 -25.79 12.45 5.87
C ARG A 397 -24.55 12.46 4.99
N TYR A 398 -24.25 11.34 4.34
CA TYR A 398 -23.16 11.27 3.35
C TYR A 398 -23.53 11.96 2.03
N HIS A 399 -22.58 12.71 1.49
CA HIS A 399 -22.61 13.23 0.14
C HIS A 399 -21.78 12.31 -0.75
N LEU A 400 -22.44 11.66 -1.71
CA LEU A 400 -21.85 10.66 -2.59
C LEU A 400 -21.21 11.39 -3.78
N ILE A 401 -19.89 11.29 -3.93
CA ILE A 401 -19.12 11.97 -4.97
C ILE A 401 -18.54 10.91 -5.91
N PRO A 402 -19.11 10.71 -7.12
CA PRO A 402 -18.56 9.79 -8.10
C PRO A 402 -17.25 10.32 -8.68
N TYR A 403 -16.20 9.51 -8.68
CA TYR A 403 -14.91 9.86 -9.29
C TYR A 403 -14.31 8.66 -10.02
N VAL A 404 -13.24 8.90 -10.78
CA VAL A 404 -12.35 7.84 -11.25
C VAL A 404 -10.93 8.19 -10.82
N ARG A 405 -10.08 7.16 -10.65
CA ARG A 405 -8.69 7.30 -10.19
C ARG A 405 -7.92 8.38 -10.97
N GLU A 406 -8.18 8.50 -12.27
CA GLU A 406 -7.56 9.47 -13.17
C GLU A 406 -7.83 10.93 -12.76
N ASP A 407 -9.01 11.21 -12.19
CA ASP A 407 -9.42 12.54 -11.74
C ASP A 407 -9.03 12.80 -10.28
N PHE A 408 -8.62 11.76 -9.54
CA PHE A 408 -8.34 11.84 -8.11
C PHE A 408 -7.30 12.91 -7.75
N PRO A 409 -6.18 13.12 -8.47
CA PRO A 409 -5.23 14.17 -8.13
C PRO A 409 -5.85 15.57 -8.07
N VAL A 410 -6.83 15.86 -8.92
CA VAL A 410 -7.55 17.15 -8.92
C VAL A 410 -8.48 17.23 -7.72
N LEU A 411 -9.24 16.15 -7.48
CA LEU A 411 -10.18 16.04 -6.38
C LEU A 411 -9.48 16.15 -5.01
N ALA A 412 -8.38 15.43 -4.84
CA ALA A 412 -7.55 15.42 -3.63
C ALA A 412 -7.02 16.81 -3.29
N ARG A 413 -6.61 17.61 -4.30
CA ARG A 413 -6.20 19.00 -4.05
C ARG A 413 -7.34 19.86 -3.52
N LYS A 414 -8.54 19.74 -4.09
CA LYS A 414 -9.71 20.52 -3.65
C LYS A 414 -10.16 20.12 -2.24
N LEU A 415 -10.13 18.82 -1.95
CA LEU A 415 -10.57 18.24 -0.67
C LEU A 415 -9.45 18.11 0.37
N GLN A 416 -8.23 18.57 0.05
CA GLN A 416 -7.06 18.47 0.93
C GLN A 416 -6.75 17.04 1.41
N LEU A 417 -7.00 16.05 0.54
CA LEU A 417 -6.67 14.64 0.78
C LEU A 417 -5.20 14.35 0.43
N TYR A 418 -4.76 13.12 0.72
CA TYR A 418 -3.47 12.63 0.27
C TYR A 418 -3.34 12.78 -1.26
N PRO A 419 -2.27 13.42 -1.77
CA PRO A 419 -2.12 13.68 -3.21
C PRO A 419 -1.62 12.45 -3.98
N GLY A 420 -1.78 12.47 -5.31
CA GLY A 420 -1.21 11.44 -6.20
C GLY A 420 -2.18 10.29 -6.46
N GLN A 421 -2.48 9.48 -5.45
CA GLN A 421 -3.35 8.31 -5.58
C GLN A 421 -4.40 8.18 -4.46
N PRO A 422 -5.54 7.53 -4.74
CA PRO A 422 -6.52 7.18 -3.71
C PRO A 422 -5.90 6.32 -2.61
N ARG A 423 -6.12 6.69 -1.33
CA ARG A 423 -5.65 5.94 -0.15
C ARG A 423 -6.73 5.83 0.91
N GLY A 424 -6.63 4.82 1.77
CA GLY A 424 -7.57 4.58 2.87
C GLY A 424 -8.98 4.20 2.40
N GLY A 425 -9.10 3.67 1.18
CA GLY A 425 -10.36 3.26 0.60
C GLY A 425 -10.89 1.97 1.23
N TRP A 426 -12.18 1.73 1.06
CA TRP A 426 -12.84 0.46 1.33
C TRP A 426 -13.83 0.18 0.19
N ARG A 427 -13.54 -0.84 -0.61
CA ARG A 427 -14.39 -1.29 -1.73
C ARG A 427 -14.69 -0.16 -2.72
N GLY A 428 -13.65 0.62 -3.06
CA GLY A 428 -13.77 1.75 -3.96
C GLY A 428 -14.38 3.02 -3.35
N ILE A 429 -14.55 3.07 -2.02
CA ILE A 429 -15.11 4.22 -1.31
C ILE A 429 -14.05 4.84 -0.40
N ILE A 430 -13.79 6.13 -0.54
CA ILE A 430 -13.01 6.91 0.44
C ILE A 430 -13.98 7.75 1.27
N PHE A 431 -13.97 7.53 2.58
CA PHE A 431 -14.72 8.36 3.53
C PHE A 431 -13.86 9.55 3.96
N SER A 432 -14.42 10.76 3.89
CA SER A 432 -13.74 11.98 4.33
C SER A 432 -14.74 13.08 4.66
N ARG A 433 -14.25 14.31 4.84
CA ARG A 433 -15.04 15.51 5.09
C ARG A 433 -14.71 16.60 4.09
N HIS A 434 -15.66 17.49 3.84
CA HIS A 434 -15.38 18.72 3.11
C HIS A 434 -14.54 19.66 4.00
N PRO A 435 -13.41 20.21 3.54
CA PRO A 435 -12.48 20.95 4.41
C PRO A 435 -13.05 22.20 5.08
N GLN A 436 -14.10 22.82 4.49
CA GLN A 436 -14.68 24.06 5.02
C GLN A 436 -16.02 23.85 5.72
N SER A 437 -16.87 22.98 5.18
CA SER A 437 -18.22 22.77 5.72
C SER A 437 -18.32 21.54 6.63
N HIS A 438 -17.25 20.75 6.71
CA HIS A 438 -17.16 19.47 7.43
C HIS A 438 -18.23 18.44 7.03
N ALA A 439 -18.87 18.64 5.87
CA ALA A 439 -19.82 17.72 5.29
C ALA A 439 -19.23 16.32 5.15
N LEU A 440 -19.95 15.29 5.58
CA LEU A 440 -19.53 13.90 5.38
C LEU A 440 -19.53 13.57 3.88
N LEU A 441 -18.39 13.11 3.39
CA LEU A 441 -18.19 12.75 1.99
C LEU A 441 -17.93 11.24 1.86
N ALA A 442 -18.52 10.64 0.84
CA ALA A 442 -18.18 9.31 0.36
C ALA A 442 -17.76 9.45 -1.10
N LEU A 443 -16.46 9.42 -1.37
CA LEU A 443 -15.92 9.45 -2.72
C LEU A 443 -15.98 8.03 -3.26
N ILE A 444 -16.74 7.81 -4.33
CA ILE A 444 -17.02 6.47 -4.86
C ILE A 444 -16.40 6.32 -6.25
N ASP A 445 -15.51 5.34 -6.42
CA ASP A 445 -14.98 4.98 -7.73
C ASP A 445 -16.13 4.49 -8.62
N ARG A 446 -16.34 5.15 -9.76
CA ARG A 446 -17.39 4.83 -10.73
C ARG A 446 -17.32 3.39 -11.25
N ARG A 447 -16.16 2.73 -11.14
CA ARG A 447 -15.97 1.31 -11.52
C ARG A 447 -16.40 0.32 -10.44
N GLN A 448 -16.59 0.80 -9.20
CA GLN A 448 -16.91 -0.04 -8.02
C GLN A 448 -18.19 0.40 -7.31
N GLY A 449 -18.86 1.47 -7.76
CA GLY A 449 -20.04 2.04 -7.11
C GLY A 449 -21.37 1.32 -7.34
N GLU A 450 -21.36 0.05 -7.77
CA GLU A 450 -22.60 -0.69 -8.05
C GLU A 450 -23.49 -0.81 -6.80
N GLY A 451 -24.77 -0.51 -6.95
CA GLY A 451 -25.74 -0.47 -5.84
C GLY A 451 -25.68 0.80 -4.97
N LEU A 452 -24.71 1.70 -5.21
CA LEU A 452 -24.56 2.98 -4.51
C LEU A 452 -24.76 4.18 -5.44
N LEU A 453 -24.28 4.07 -6.68
CA LEU A 453 -24.42 5.09 -7.70
C LEU A 453 -25.51 4.69 -8.72
N PRO A 454 -26.23 5.65 -9.31
CA PRO A 454 -27.17 5.35 -10.38
C PRO A 454 -26.42 4.88 -11.64
N GLU A 455 -27.09 4.08 -12.47
CA GLU A 455 -26.47 3.38 -13.62
C GLU A 455 -25.75 4.32 -14.60
N ASN A 456 -26.22 5.56 -14.75
CA ASN A 456 -25.60 6.56 -15.63
C ASN A 456 -24.27 7.12 -15.10
N GLU A 457 -23.96 6.93 -13.82
CA GLU A 457 -22.69 7.36 -13.22
C GLU A 457 -21.63 6.24 -13.25
N LEU A 458 -22.06 4.97 -13.37
CA LEU A 458 -21.20 3.80 -13.35
C LEU A 458 -20.37 3.67 -14.64
N TRP A 459 -19.12 3.27 -14.48
CA TRP A 459 -18.22 2.95 -15.57
C TRP A 459 -18.00 1.44 -15.60
N ARG A 460 -18.52 0.79 -16.64
CA ARG A 460 -18.40 -0.66 -16.83
C ARG A 460 -17.37 -0.99 -17.92
N ALA A 461 -16.78 -2.17 -17.79
CA ALA A 461 -16.02 -2.76 -18.88
C ALA A 461 -16.96 -2.96 -20.08
N ASP A 462 -16.56 -2.54 -21.27
CA ASP A 462 -17.30 -2.83 -22.50
C ASP A 462 -17.40 -4.35 -22.69
N PRO A 463 -18.60 -4.93 -22.86
CA PRO A 463 -18.76 -6.37 -23.04
C PRO A 463 -18.00 -6.95 -24.24
N GLY A 464 -17.72 -6.12 -25.25
CA GLY A 464 -16.94 -6.50 -26.42
C GLY A 464 -15.42 -6.39 -26.22
N ASN A 465 -14.96 -5.95 -25.06
CA ASN A 465 -13.52 -5.83 -24.79
C ASN A 465 -12.82 -7.19 -24.88
N VAL A 466 -11.62 -7.16 -25.44
CA VAL A 466 -10.72 -8.31 -25.53
C VAL A 466 -9.40 -7.95 -24.85
N MET A 467 -9.02 -8.72 -23.83
CA MET A 467 -7.69 -8.62 -23.25
C MET A 467 -6.65 -9.14 -24.25
N THR A 468 -5.77 -8.24 -24.69
CA THR A 468 -4.77 -8.50 -25.74
C THR A 468 -3.38 -8.32 -25.18
N LYS A 469 -2.52 -9.31 -25.37
CA LYS A 469 -1.08 -9.18 -25.08
C LYS A 469 -0.42 -8.39 -26.20
N ALA A 470 0.24 -7.28 -25.88
CA ALA A 470 1.10 -6.61 -26.83
C ALA A 470 2.33 -7.49 -27.17
N GLN A 471 3.04 -7.17 -28.25
CA GLN A 471 4.39 -7.71 -28.42
C GLN A 471 5.36 -7.01 -27.46
N PRO A 472 6.53 -7.61 -27.15
CA PRO A 472 7.59 -6.95 -26.41
C PRO A 472 7.87 -5.53 -26.90
N GLY A 473 7.86 -4.56 -26.00
CA GLY A 473 8.14 -3.16 -26.32
C GLY A 473 7.05 -2.43 -27.12
N GLN A 474 5.88 -3.03 -27.35
CA GLN A 474 4.77 -2.36 -28.06
C GLN A 474 3.76 -1.69 -27.12
N SER A 475 3.14 -0.64 -27.64
CA SER A 475 2.02 0.05 -26.98
C SER A 475 0.70 -0.69 -27.17
N CYS A 476 -0.31 -0.33 -26.37
CA CYS A 476 -1.65 -0.90 -26.52
C CYS A 476 -2.37 -0.43 -27.78
N GLU A 477 -2.07 0.78 -28.25
CA GLU A 477 -2.57 1.27 -29.53
C GLU A 477 -2.13 0.37 -30.69
N MET A 478 -0.85 0.00 -30.74
CA MET A 478 -0.32 -0.91 -31.77
C MET A 478 -0.95 -2.29 -31.68
N ALA A 479 -1.04 -2.84 -30.46
CA ALA A 479 -1.60 -4.17 -30.23
C ALA A 479 -3.08 -4.26 -30.62
N CYS A 480 -3.89 -3.29 -30.21
CA CYS A 480 -5.31 -3.26 -30.53
C CYS A 480 -5.55 -3.05 -32.02
N ASN A 481 -4.83 -2.13 -32.66
CA ASN A 481 -4.97 -1.86 -34.09
C ASN A 481 -4.64 -3.11 -34.93
N LYS A 482 -3.61 -3.87 -34.53
CA LYS A 482 -3.27 -5.15 -35.19
C LYS A 482 -4.38 -6.20 -35.05
N ALA A 483 -5.15 -6.15 -33.96
CA ALA A 483 -6.30 -7.02 -33.74
C ALA A 483 -7.60 -6.51 -34.42
N GLY A 484 -7.55 -5.40 -35.18
CA GLY A 484 -8.74 -4.79 -35.76
C GLY A 484 -9.65 -4.10 -34.73
N LEU A 485 -9.10 -3.78 -33.56
CA LEU A 485 -9.79 -3.13 -32.43
C LEU A 485 -9.13 -1.77 -32.16
N ARG A 486 -9.70 -0.99 -31.25
CA ARG A 486 -9.12 0.28 -30.77
C ARG A 486 -8.70 0.18 -29.31
N CYS A 487 -7.69 0.95 -28.92
CA CYS A 487 -7.39 1.14 -27.51
C CYS A 487 -8.30 2.23 -26.92
N ASP A 488 -8.89 1.97 -25.75
CA ASP A 488 -9.65 2.94 -24.98
C ASP A 488 -9.02 3.08 -23.60
N ALA A 489 -8.41 4.24 -23.31
CA ALA A 489 -7.71 4.47 -22.05
C ALA A 489 -8.61 4.24 -20.83
N ARG A 490 -9.91 4.53 -20.93
CA ARG A 490 -10.87 4.32 -19.82
C ARG A 490 -11.07 2.85 -19.49
N GLN A 491 -10.83 1.98 -20.47
CA GLN A 491 -11.01 0.53 -20.37
C GLN A 491 -9.73 -0.17 -19.88
N LEU A 492 -8.55 0.44 -20.05
CA LEU A 492 -7.26 -0.14 -19.64
C LEU A 492 -7.20 -0.43 -18.13
N GLU A 493 -7.86 0.38 -17.31
CA GLU A 493 -7.86 0.21 -15.86
C GLU A 493 -8.46 -1.15 -15.42
N PHE A 494 -9.40 -1.72 -16.19
CA PHE A 494 -9.96 -3.03 -15.87
C PHE A 494 -8.95 -4.18 -16.01
N ALA A 495 -7.88 -3.99 -16.79
CA ALA A 495 -6.77 -4.93 -16.91
C ALA A 495 -5.68 -4.69 -15.84
N ASN A 496 -5.73 -3.59 -15.08
CA ASN A 496 -4.72 -3.18 -14.11
C ASN A 496 -4.89 -3.91 -12.76
N ASN A 497 -4.84 -5.24 -12.80
CA ASN A 497 -4.85 -6.06 -11.58
C ASN A 497 -4.06 -7.35 -11.77
N CYS A 498 -3.49 -7.85 -10.68
CA CYS A 498 -2.63 -9.03 -10.70
C CYS A 498 -3.34 -10.30 -11.20
N ASN A 499 -4.64 -10.45 -10.95
CA ASN A 499 -5.38 -11.64 -11.40
C ASN A 499 -5.49 -11.66 -12.94
N ALA A 500 -5.82 -10.54 -13.57
CA ALA A 500 -5.84 -10.41 -15.02
C ALA A 500 -4.45 -10.68 -15.61
N LEU A 501 -3.40 -10.11 -15.02
CA LEU A 501 -2.03 -10.35 -15.48
C LEU A 501 -1.63 -11.83 -15.41
N LYS A 502 -1.90 -12.52 -14.29
CA LYS A 502 -1.58 -13.95 -14.11
C LYS A 502 -2.36 -14.88 -15.05
N GLN A 503 -3.51 -14.47 -15.56
CA GLN A 503 -4.24 -15.23 -16.59
C GLN A 503 -3.56 -15.14 -17.96
N HIS A 504 -2.72 -14.12 -18.17
CA HIS A 504 -2.11 -13.82 -19.46
C HIS A 504 -0.58 -13.92 -19.45
N PHE A 505 0.08 -13.92 -18.31
CA PHE A 505 1.54 -13.99 -18.22
C PHE A 505 1.97 -15.00 -17.16
N PRO A 506 3.19 -15.56 -17.27
CA PRO A 506 3.68 -16.52 -16.29
C PRO A 506 3.84 -15.93 -14.89
N CYS A 507 4.29 -14.66 -14.79
CA CYS A 507 4.49 -13.94 -13.53
C CYS A 507 5.29 -14.76 -12.50
N GLU A 508 6.40 -15.37 -12.91
CA GLU A 508 7.19 -16.33 -12.13
C GLU A 508 7.65 -15.74 -10.80
N ASN A 509 8.00 -14.45 -10.79
CA ASN A 509 8.38 -13.71 -9.59
C ASN A 509 7.19 -12.97 -8.94
N GLY A 510 5.97 -13.42 -9.24
CA GLY A 510 4.73 -12.90 -8.69
C GLY A 510 4.33 -11.55 -9.27
N CYS A 511 3.55 -10.80 -8.48
CA CYS A 511 3.10 -9.47 -8.84
C CYS A 511 3.81 -8.41 -7.99
N GLY A 512 4.12 -7.29 -8.62
CA GLY A 512 4.74 -6.13 -7.99
C GLY A 512 3.99 -4.85 -8.31
N HIS A 513 4.30 -3.81 -7.54
CA HIS A 513 3.83 -2.45 -7.82
C HIS A 513 4.96 -1.61 -8.41
N GLN A 514 4.67 -0.87 -9.47
CA GLN A 514 5.58 0.08 -10.11
C GLN A 514 4.83 1.33 -10.59
N VAL A 515 5.59 2.39 -10.90
CA VAL A 515 5.04 3.65 -11.41
C VAL A 515 5.45 3.80 -12.87
N GLY A 516 4.45 3.81 -13.75
CA GLY A 516 4.65 3.90 -15.18
C GLY A 516 3.32 3.87 -15.91
N ALA A 517 3.18 4.66 -16.98
CA ALA A 517 1.94 4.72 -17.75
C ALA A 517 1.82 3.57 -18.78
N GLU A 518 2.91 2.81 -18.98
CA GLU A 518 2.98 1.56 -19.72
C GLU A 518 2.45 0.34 -18.94
N ILE A 519 2.24 0.49 -17.64
CA ILE A 519 1.66 -0.53 -16.77
C ILE A 519 0.13 -0.55 -17.04
N PRO A 520 -0.57 -1.71 -17.00
CA PRO A 520 -0.15 -3.04 -16.58
C PRO A 520 0.70 -3.79 -17.62
N CYS A 521 1.73 -4.48 -17.14
CA CYS A 521 2.68 -5.19 -17.99
C CYS A 521 3.38 -6.36 -17.28
N TYR A 522 4.02 -7.21 -18.07
CA TYR A 522 4.96 -8.23 -17.63
C TYR A 522 6.38 -7.84 -18.03
N VAL A 523 7.34 -8.02 -17.13
CA VAL A 523 8.76 -7.66 -17.36
C VAL A 523 9.51 -8.88 -17.89
N HIS A 524 9.81 -8.88 -19.19
CA HIS A 524 10.51 -10.00 -19.83
C HIS A 524 12.04 -9.82 -19.86
N GLU A 525 12.56 -8.62 -19.54
CA GLU A 525 14.00 -8.36 -19.51
C GLU A 525 14.63 -8.84 -18.20
N MET A 526 15.55 -9.81 -18.30
CA MET A 526 16.18 -10.48 -17.14
C MET A 526 17.12 -9.60 -16.32
N THR A 527 17.58 -8.48 -16.86
CA THR A 527 18.52 -7.55 -16.19
C THR A 527 17.82 -6.59 -15.24
N ARG A 528 16.48 -6.54 -15.24
CA ARG A 528 15.69 -5.66 -14.38
C ARG A 528 15.52 -6.26 -13.00
N ASP A 529 15.50 -5.42 -11.97
CA ASP A 529 15.14 -5.83 -10.61
C ASP A 529 13.73 -6.43 -10.53
N THR A 530 12.85 -6.05 -11.45
CA THR A 530 11.48 -6.54 -11.59
C THR A 530 11.35 -7.66 -12.62
N ALA A 531 12.45 -8.28 -13.07
CA ALA A 531 12.43 -9.36 -14.05
C ALA A 531 11.45 -10.47 -13.66
N LEU A 532 10.69 -10.95 -14.64
CA LEU A 532 9.67 -11.99 -14.49
C LEU A 532 8.50 -11.62 -13.55
N GLN A 533 8.35 -10.35 -13.19
CA GLN A 533 7.20 -9.87 -12.44
C GLN A 533 6.09 -9.34 -13.35
N CYS A 534 4.86 -9.48 -12.86
CA CYS A 534 3.70 -8.78 -13.39
C CYS A 534 3.47 -7.50 -12.59
N LEU A 535 3.48 -6.36 -13.26
CA LEU A 535 3.42 -5.04 -12.63
C LEU A 535 2.04 -4.43 -12.74
N VAL A 536 1.56 -3.86 -11.63
CA VAL A 536 0.37 -3.01 -11.54
C VAL A 536 0.76 -1.64 -10.99
N THR A 537 -0.08 -0.63 -11.22
CA THR A 537 0.17 0.75 -10.78
C THR A 537 -1.09 1.38 -10.18
N ASP A 538 -0.95 2.16 -9.11
CA ASP A 538 -2.06 2.95 -8.54
C ASP A 538 -1.84 4.47 -8.66
N GLU A 539 -0.61 4.89 -8.94
CA GLU A 539 -0.21 6.29 -9.04
C GLU A 539 -0.37 6.86 -10.46
N SER A 540 0.02 6.09 -11.48
CA SER A 540 -0.11 6.52 -12.89
C SER A 540 -1.33 5.87 -13.55
N ALA A 541 -2.09 6.64 -14.32
CA ALA A 541 -3.16 6.09 -15.14
C ALA A 541 -2.55 5.39 -16.38
N PRO A 542 -2.90 4.13 -16.68
CA PRO A 542 -2.51 3.46 -17.91
C PRO A 542 -2.91 4.30 -19.13
N ASN A 543 -1.99 4.50 -20.06
CA ASN A 543 -2.30 5.19 -21.31
C ASN A 543 -2.04 4.27 -22.51
N CYS A 544 -2.71 4.53 -23.64
CA CYS A 544 -2.64 3.65 -24.81
C CYS A 544 -1.30 3.66 -25.55
N ALA A 545 -0.58 4.79 -25.54
CA ALA A 545 0.60 5.02 -26.38
C ALA A 545 1.93 4.66 -25.71
N SER A 546 1.98 4.65 -24.38
CA SER A 546 3.17 4.31 -23.61
C SER A 546 3.59 2.87 -23.85
N MET A 547 4.89 2.67 -23.80
CA MET A 547 5.54 1.38 -23.99
C MET A 547 6.91 1.44 -23.36
N HIS A 548 7.44 0.28 -23.01
CA HIS A 548 8.81 0.17 -22.52
C HIS A 548 9.46 -1.09 -23.10
N PRO A 549 10.69 -1.00 -23.66
CA PRO A 549 11.34 -2.12 -24.34
C PRO A 549 11.44 -3.39 -23.49
N ALA A 550 11.63 -3.23 -22.18
CA ALA A 550 11.75 -4.32 -21.20
C ALA A 550 10.45 -5.07 -20.88
N THR A 551 9.31 -4.59 -21.38
CA THR A 551 7.99 -5.00 -20.91
C THR A 551 7.07 -5.44 -22.03
N THR A 552 6.11 -6.30 -21.68
CA THR A 552 5.02 -6.75 -22.54
C THR A 552 3.71 -6.32 -21.89
N ARG A 553 2.95 -5.42 -22.54
CA ARG A 553 1.71 -4.86 -21.97
C ARG A 553 0.55 -5.85 -22.03
N LEU A 554 -0.31 -5.82 -21.02
CA LEU A 554 -1.68 -6.34 -21.12
C LEU A 554 -2.60 -5.18 -21.46
N CYS A 555 -3.29 -5.29 -22.59
CA CYS A 555 -4.13 -4.24 -23.12
C CYS A 555 -5.59 -4.65 -23.06
N MET A 556 -6.48 -3.68 -22.85
CA MET A 556 -7.92 -3.86 -23.00
C MET A 556 -8.35 -3.26 -24.34
N CYS A 557 -8.52 -4.11 -25.36
CA CYS A 557 -8.86 -3.66 -26.71
C CYS A 557 -10.37 -3.67 -26.91
N THR A 558 -10.92 -2.53 -27.32
CA THR A 558 -12.36 -2.31 -27.44
C THR A 558 -12.76 -2.35 -28.92
N PRO A 559 -13.92 -2.92 -29.28
CA PRO A 559 -14.46 -2.82 -30.63
C PRO A 559 -14.65 -1.36 -31.05
N ALA A 560 -14.42 -1.08 -32.34
CA ALA A 560 -14.87 0.18 -32.90
C ALA A 560 -16.41 0.20 -32.81
N LYS A 561 -16.99 1.21 -32.16
CA LYS A 561 -18.45 1.38 -32.20
C LYS A 561 -18.82 1.72 -33.64
N ASN A 562 -19.32 0.73 -34.38
CA ASN A 562 -19.94 0.96 -35.68
C ASN A 562 -21.03 2.03 -35.48
N GLY A 563 -20.92 3.14 -36.22
CA GLY A 563 -21.81 4.30 -36.08
C GLY A 563 -23.25 4.01 -36.50
N ILE A 564 -23.98 3.23 -35.72
CA ILE A 564 -25.42 3.03 -35.88
C ILE A 564 -26.10 3.60 -34.64
N GLY A 565 -26.73 4.77 -34.82
CA GLY A 565 -27.60 5.38 -33.83
C GLY A 565 -27.05 6.65 -33.16
N ARG A 566 -26.88 7.73 -33.95
CA ARG A 566 -27.05 9.09 -33.38
C ARG A 566 -28.46 9.19 -32.81
N ARG A 567 -28.64 8.88 -31.52
CA ARG A 567 -29.53 9.68 -30.68
C ARG A 567 -28.63 10.66 -29.97
N ALA A 568 -28.72 11.92 -30.38
CA ALA A 568 -28.13 13.04 -29.67
C ALA A 568 -28.63 13.01 -28.21
N ARG A 569 -27.82 12.43 -27.32
CA ARG A 569 -27.79 12.86 -25.92
C ARG A 569 -26.72 13.91 -25.86
N SER A 570 -27.10 15.12 -25.47
CA SER A 570 -26.21 16.24 -25.23
C SER A 570 -25.10 15.82 -24.27
N MET A 571 -23.94 15.45 -24.80
CA MET A 571 -22.69 15.53 -24.06
C MET A 571 -22.40 17.02 -23.90
N GLN A 572 -22.67 17.55 -22.72
CA GLN A 572 -21.96 18.73 -22.26
C GLN A 572 -20.49 18.32 -22.07
N SER A 573 -19.71 18.50 -23.13
CA SER A 573 -18.28 18.65 -23.01
C SER A 573 -18.03 19.97 -22.27
N PHE A 574 -17.66 19.89 -20.99
CA PHE A 574 -17.06 21.03 -20.32
C PHE A 574 -15.62 21.17 -20.81
N SER A 575 -15.47 21.90 -21.90
CA SER A 575 -14.25 22.63 -22.23
C SER A 575 -14.10 23.72 -21.16
N PHE A 576 -12.98 23.72 -20.43
CA PHE A 576 -12.54 24.91 -19.71
C PHE A 576 -12.20 25.98 -20.77
N GLY A 577 -13.18 26.84 -21.07
CA GLY A 577 -13.02 27.94 -21.99
C GLY A 577 -12.11 29.01 -21.40
N VAL A 578 -10.88 29.09 -21.90
CA VAL A 578 -10.09 30.32 -21.87
C VAL A 578 -10.51 31.10 -23.11
N ASN A 579 -11.35 32.12 -22.95
CA ASN A 579 -11.64 33.06 -24.03
C ASN A 579 -10.57 34.16 -24.07
N PRO A 580 -9.94 34.42 -25.24
CA PRO A 580 -9.09 35.57 -25.45
C PRO A 580 -9.95 36.79 -25.82
N CYS A 581 -9.88 37.86 -25.02
CA CYS A 581 -10.47 39.14 -25.41
C CYS A 581 -9.50 39.90 -26.32
N GLU A 582 -9.84 40.01 -27.60
CA GLU A 582 -9.38 41.08 -28.49
C GLU A 582 -10.39 42.24 -28.46
N THR A 583 -9.98 43.41 -27.99
CA THR A 583 -10.54 44.70 -28.41
C THR A 583 -9.44 45.74 -28.48
N LYS A 584 -9.31 46.36 -29.65
CA LYS A 584 -8.32 47.38 -30.02
C LYS A 584 -8.71 48.79 -29.48
N VAL A 585 -7.77 49.46 -28.78
CA VAL A 585 -7.26 50.86 -28.96
C VAL A 585 -8.25 52.04 -28.71
N PRO A 586 -7.89 53.24 -28.14
CA PRO A 586 -6.58 53.93 -28.19
C PRO A 586 -5.97 54.53 -26.91
N PHE A 587 -4.65 54.73 -27.06
CA PHE A 587 -3.74 55.69 -26.43
C PHE A 587 -4.34 56.94 -25.77
N GLN A 588 -3.96 57.19 -24.51
CA GLN A 588 -3.63 58.54 -24.03
C GLN A 588 -2.57 58.47 -22.92
N LYS A 589 -1.53 59.29 -23.09
CA LYS A 589 -0.34 59.41 -22.23
C LYS A 589 -0.70 60.08 -20.91
N THR A 590 -0.13 59.60 -19.81
CA THR A 590 0.54 60.42 -18.78
C THR A 590 1.43 59.56 -17.88
N HIS A 591 2.62 60.09 -17.62
CA HIS A 591 3.67 59.60 -16.74
C HIS A 591 3.17 59.37 -15.31
N ASP A 592 3.53 58.28 -14.63
CA ASP A 592 4.67 58.29 -13.70
C ASP A 592 5.05 56.90 -13.14
N SER A 593 6.28 56.86 -12.66
CA SER A 593 7.19 55.74 -12.39
C SER A 593 6.88 54.82 -11.19
N HIS A 594 6.99 53.48 -11.38
CA HIS A 594 7.97 52.60 -10.69
C HIS A 594 7.78 51.08 -11.00
N LYS A 595 8.62 50.57 -11.89
CA LYS A 595 9.17 49.21 -12.09
C LYS A 595 8.38 47.97 -11.58
N GLN A 596 7.55 47.40 -12.46
CA GLN A 596 7.41 45.94 -12.65
C GLN A 596 8.26 45.51 -13.85
N ARG A 597 9.09 44.46 -13.71
CA ARG A 597 9.75 43.77 -14.84
C ARG A 597 9.15 42.38 -14.99
N ASN A 598 8.46 42.17 -16.12
CA ASN A 598 8.06 40.87 -16.64
C ASN A 598 9.29 40.04 -17.03
N TYR A 599 9.25 38.73 -16.79
CA TYR A 599 9.93 37.75 -17.61
C TYR A 599 9.03 36.51 -17.78
N CYS A 600 8.42 36.42 -18.98
CA CYS A 600 7.99 35.16 -19.58
C CYS A 600 9.24 34.30 -19.83
N TRP A 601 9.51 33.35 -18.95
CA TRP A 601 10.37 32.18 -19.19
C TRP A 601 9.96 31.08 -18.19
N HIS A 602 8.97 30.25 -18.52
CA HIS A 602 8.67 29.06 -17.71
C HIS A 602 8.37 27.76 -18.47
N ASP A 603 8.24 27.78 -19.81
CA ASP A 603 8.03 26.54 -20.57
C ASP A 603 9.33 25.82 -20.99
N ALA A 604 10.47 26.49 -20.96
CA ALA A 604 11.77 25.87 -21.28
C ALA A 604 12.44 25.17 -20.08
N LEU A 605 12.01 25.43 -18.84
CA LEU A 605 12.62 24.85 -17.63
C LEU A 605 12.04 23.48 -17.27
N CYS A 606 10.76 23.22 -17.55
CA CYS A 606 10.11 21.93 -17.29
C CYS A 606 10.63 20.79 -18.19
N SER A 607 10.96 21.07 -19.45
CA SER A 607 11.54 20.05 -20.36
C SER A 607 13.01 19.70 -20.03
N LYS A 608 13.71 20.58 -19.30
CA LYS A 608 15.11 20.37 -18.90
C LYS A 608 15.23 19.66 -17.55
N LEU A 609 14.27 19.85 -16.64
CA LEU A 609 14.18 19.09 -15.39
C LEU A 609 13.73 17.63 -15.61
N TYR A 610 12.85 17.38 -16.58
CA TYR A 610 12.42 16.01 -16.92
C TYR A 610 13.54 15.17 -17.55
N ARG A 611 14.39 15.77 -18.39
CA ARG A 611 15.56 15.08 -18.97
C ARG A 611 16.66 14.76 -17.96
N ASN A 612 16.80 15.55 -16.90
CA ASN A 612 17.77 15.27 -15.83
C ASN A 612 17.25 14.23 -14.83
N TYR A 613 15.93 14.11 -14.65
CA TYR A 613 15.32 13.08 -13.80
C TYR A 613 15.52 11.65 -14.38
N VAL A 614 15.37 11.50 -15.71
CA VAL A 614 15.57 10.22 -16.42
C VAL A 614 17.05 9.81 -16.48
N ARG A 615 17.99 10.75 -16.46
CA ARG A 615 19.44 10.46 -16.52
C ARG A 615 20.07 10.06 -15.18
N LEU A 616 19.40 10.33 -14.06
CA LEU A 616 19.86 9.99 -12.70
C LEU A 616 19.39 8.61 -12.22
N HIS A 617 18.56 7.92 -13.01
CA HIS A 617 18.03 6.56 -12.71
C HIS A 617 18.48 5.51 -13.75
N SER A 618 19.54 5.82 -14.49
CA SER A 618 20.23 4.87 -15.36
C SER A 618 21.69 4.78 -14.90
N HIS A 619 21.90 4.26 -13.69
CA HIS A 619 23.10 3.55 -13.24
C HIS A 619 22.79 2.68 -12.04
#